data_AF-A0A550H4X8-F1
#
_entry.id   AF-A0A550H4X8-F1
#
_cell.length_a   1.000
_cell.length_b   1.000
_cell.length_c   1.000
_cell.angle_alpha   90.00
_cell.angle_beta   90.00
_cell.angle_gamma   90.00
#
_symmetry.space_group_name_H-M   'P 1'
#
loop_
_entity.id
_entity.type
_entity.pdbx_description
1 polymer ?
#
loop_
_entity_poly.entity_id
_entity_poly.type
_entity_poly.pdbx_seq_one_letter_code
_entity_poly.pdbx_strand_id
1 'polypeptide(L)'
;MGIRVAIAGVGNCASALIQGVEYYKDAKKDENIPGVMHAYFGDYHIRDVEFVAAFEVNREKIGKDLSEAIWAAPNNCAKFVDVPKKGVTVQAAPIMDGVAPHMYESFRADKSTKPVDVAQVLKDTKADMLINYLPVGSAKATEYYAQCCL
;
A
#
# COMPACT_ATOMS: atom_id res chain seq x y z
N MET A 1 -10.98 16.94 4.43
CA MET A 1 -11.62 15.90 3.60
C MET A 1 -10.47 15.04 3.13
N GLY A 2 -10.37 13.80 3.62
CA GLY A 2 -9.23 12.94 3.29
C GLY A 2 -9.38 12.27 1.93
N ILE A 3 -8.26 11.85 1.34
CA ILE A 3 -8.21 10.93 0.20
C ILE A 3 -7.98 9.55 0.77
N ARG A 4 -8.97 8.66 0.65
CA ARG A 4 -8.91 7.29 1.15
C ARG A 4 -8.16 6.42 0.16
N VAL A 5 -6.95 6.01 0.53
CA VAL A 5 -6.01 5.28 -0.32
C VAL A 5 -5.96 3.81 0.07
N ALA A 6 -6.18 2.95 -0.91
CA ALA A 6 -5.85 1.53 -0.83
C ALA A 6 -4.50 1.24 -1.49
N ILE A 7 -3.79 0.20 -1.04
CA ILE A 7 -2.49 -0.22 -1.61
C ILE A 7 -2.54 -1.68 -2.05
N ALA A 8 -2.22 -1.95 -3.31
CA ALA A 8 -1.92 -3.29 -3.82
C ALA A 8 -0.40 -3.50 -3.82
N GLY A 9 0.11 -4.36 -2.94
CA GLY A 9 1.54 -4.63 -2.77
C GLY A 9 2.21 -3.73 -1.73
N VAL A 10 2.39 -4.25 -0.51
CA VAL A 10 3.03 -3.53 0.61
C VAL A 10 4.55 -3.68 0.57
N GLY A 11 5.16 -3.32 -0.57
CA GLY A 11 6.61 -3.39 -0.79
C GLY A 11 7.40 -2.19 -0.25
N ASN A 12 8.65 -2.05 -0.69
CA ASN A 12 9.49 -0.89 -0.35
C ASN A 12 8.89 0.45 -0.77
N CYS A 13 8.21 0.51 -1.93
CA CYS A 13 7.55 1.74 -2.38
C CYS A 13 6.41 2.14 -1.43
N ALA A 14 5.60 1.17 -1.00
CA ALA A 14 4.55 1.41 0.00
C ALA A 14 5.14 1.88 1.33
N SER A 15 6.23 1.26 1.79
CA SER A 15 6.95 1.69 3.00
C SER A 15 7.43 3.13 2.90
N ALA A 16 8.08 3.51 1.80
CA ALA A 16 8.55 4.88 1.58
C ALA A 16 7.39 5.89 1.52
N LEU A 17 6.28 5.54 0.87
CA LEU A 17 5.08 6.39 0.78
C LEU A 17 4.46 6.63 2.16
N ILE A 18 4.23 5.56 2.92
CA ILE A 18 3.57 5.63 4.24
C ILE A 18 4.45 6.42 5.22
N GLN A 19 5.77 6.20 5.18
CA GLN A 19 6.72 7.01 5.92
C GLN A 19 6.70 8.48 5.47
N GLY A 20 6.69 8.74 4.16
CA GLY A 20 6.67 10.11 3.61
C GLY A 20 5.44 10.91 4.06
N VAL A 21 4.26 10.29 4.01
CA VAL A 21 3.01 10.90 4.51
C VAL A 21 3.11 11.25 6.00
N GLU A 22 3.67 10.34 6.80
CA GLU A 22 3.85 10.58 8.23
C GLU A 22 4.89 11.68 8.52
N TYR A 23 6.03 11.65 7.82
CA TYR A 23 7.13 12.58 8.02
C TYR A 23 6.75 14.02 7.67
N TYR A 24 5.98 14.21 6.59
CA TYR A 24 5.57 15.53 6.11
C TYR A 24 4.14 15.93 6.51
N LYS A 25 3.49 15.21 7.43
CA LYS A 25 2.12 15.53 7.86
C LYS A 25 1.99 16.96 8.38
N ASP A 26 3.02 17.47 9.03
CA ASP A 26 3.09 18.81 9.64
C ASP A 26 3.82 19.87 8.81
N ALA A 27 4.11 19.56 7.54
CA ALA A 27 4.67 20.53 6.62
C ALA A 27 3.77 21.77 6.49
N LYS A 28 4.38 22.93 6.25
CA LYS A 28 3.62 24.14 5.90
C LYS A 28 3.10 24.01 4.47
N LYS A 29 1.98 24.69 4.17
CA LYS A 29 1.36 24.63 2.83
C LYS A 29 2.30 25.05 1.69
N ASP A 30 3.19 25.99 1.95
CA ASP A 30 4.18 26.55 1.03
C ASP A 30 5.60 25.98 1.24
N GLU A 31 5.74 24.93 2.05
CA GLU A 31 7.03 24.31 2.32
C GLU A 31 7.59 23.63 1.06
N ASN A 32 8.87 23.89 0.78
CA ASN A 32 9.57 23.25 -0.32
C ASN A 32 10.11 21.90 0.15
N ILE A 33 9.53 20.82 -0.36
CA ILE A 33 9.86 19.44 0.00
C ILE A 33 10.56 18.77 -1.18
N PRO A 34 11.80 18.28 -1.02
CA PRO A 34 12.49 17.57 -2.09
C PRO A 34 11.69 16.37 -2.61
N GLY A 35 11.41 16.35 -3.92
CA GLY A 35 10.66 15.28 -4.59
C GLY A 35 9.13 15.42 -4.54
N VAL A 36 8.60 16.44 -3.88
CA VAL A 36 7.16 16.74 -3.86
C VAL A 36 6.93 18.17 -4.37
N MET A 37 6.14 18.32 -5.43
CA MET A 37 5.91 19.64 -6.04
C MET A 37 5.20 20.62 -5.10
N HIS A 38 4.23 20.13 -4.33
CA HIS A 38 3.43 20.95 -3.41
C HIS A 38 3.08 20.15 -2.14
N ALA A 39 3.36 20.71 -0.97
CA ALA A 39 2.87 20.16 0.31
C ALA A 39 1.33 20.23 0.41
N TYR A 40 0.73 21.21 -0.29
CA TYR A 40 -0.71 21.41 -0.44
C TYR A 40 -1.07 21.47 -1.94
N PHE A 41 -1.68 20.40 -2.46
CA PHE A 41 -2.01 20.23 -3.88
C PHE A 41 -3.52 20.34 -4.12
N GLY A 42 -3.95 21.39 -4.81
CA GLY A 42 -5.38 21.73 -4.92
C GLY A 42 -5.93 22.01 -3.54
N ASP A 43 -6.88 21.19 -3.08
CA ASP A 43 -7.48 21.31 -1.75
C ASP A 43 -6.90 20.31 -0.72
N TYR A 44 -5.89 19.53 -1.10
CA TYR A 44 -5.36 18.41 -0.29
C TYR A 44 -3.95 18.68 0.24
N HIS A 45 -3.77 18.54 1.54
CA HIS A 45 -2.46 18.48 2.18
C HIS A 45 -1.91 17.05 2.15
N ILE A 46 -0.59 16.86 2.28
CA ILE A 46 0.03 15.53 2.42
C ILE A 46 -0.64 14.70 3.54
N ARG A 47 -1.04 15.37 4.64
CA ARG A 47 -1.69 14.73 5.80
C ARG A 47 -3.09 14.18 5.50
N ASP A 48 -3.70 14.64 4.42
CA ASP A 48 -5.05 14.23 4.02
C ASP A 48 -5.03 12.86 3.32
N VAL A 49 -3.86 12.27 3.07
CA VAL A 49 -3.75 10.88 2.58
C VAL A 49 -4.06 9.92 3.73
N GLU A 50 -5.19 9.23 3.63
CA GLU A 50 -5.67 8.27 4.63
C GLU A 50 -5.61 6.86 4.07
N PHE A 51 -4.73 6.00 4.60
CA PHE A 51 -4.69 4.60 4.19
C PHE A 51 -5.90 3.86 4.77
N VAL A 52 -6.68 3.18 3.93
CA VAL A 52 -7.92 2.49 4.35
C VAL A 52 -7.93 0.99 4.05
N ALA A 53 -7.10 0.53 3.12
CA ALA A 53 -6.97 -0.88 2.78
C ALA A 53 -5.57 -1.20 2.26
N ALA A 54 -5.12 -2.43 2.45
CA ALA A 54 -3.84 -2.90 1.91
C ALA A 54 -3.92 -4.39 1.58
N PHE A 55 -3.30 -4.79 0.48
CA PHE A 55 -3.34 -6.14 -0.06
C PHE A 55 -1.94 -6.71 -0.28
N GLU A 56 -1.70 -7.95 0.15
CA GLU A 56 -0.43 -8.66 -0.02
C GLU A 56 -0.65 -10.17 -0.20
N VAL A 57 0.35 -10.82 -0.79
CA VAL A 57 0.49 -12.28 -0.92
C VAL A 57 1.49 -12.85 0.11
N ASN A 58 2.35 -12.04 0.71
CA ASN A 58 3.39 -12.43 1.65
C ASN A 58 2.78 -12.81 3.01
N ARG A 59 2.97 -14.06 3.43
CA ARG A 59 2.44 -14.65 4.67
C ARG A 59 2.84 -13.90 5.94
N GLU A 60 3.95 -13.17 5.91
CA GLU A 60 4.44 -12.43 7.07
C GLU A 60 3.90 -10.99 7.15
N LYS A 61 3.15 -10.55 6.14
CA LYS A 61 2.50 -9.24 6.11
C LYS A 61 0.99 -9.36 6.30
N ILE A 62 0.38 -10.39 5.69
CA ILE A 62 -1.04 -10.68 5.82
C ILE A 62 -1.42 -10.80 7.31
N GLY A 63 -2.50 -10.12 7.70
CA GLY A 63 -3.03 -10.10 9.07
C GLY A 63 -2.39 -9.08 10.01
N LYS A 64 -1.28 -8.43 9.63
CA LYS A 64 -0.65 -7.37 10.45
C LYS A 64 -1.29 -6.01 10.21
N ASP A 65 -1.09 -5.09 11.15
CA ASP A 65 -1.34 -3.67 10.90
C ASP A 65 -0.40 -3.17 9.80
N LEU A 66 -0.88 -2.26 8.96
CA LEU A 66 -0.09 -1.64 7.90
C LEU A 66 1.17 -0.97 8.45
N SER A 67 1.13 -0.37 9.64
CA SER A 67 2.32 0.23 10.28
C SER A 67 3.40 -0.79 10.64
N GLU A 68 3.05 -2.07 10.77
CA GLU A 68 3.97 -3.17 11.07
C GLU A 68 4.43 -3.88 9.78
N ALA A 69 3.49 -4.08 8.84
CA ALA A 69 3.74 -4.79 7.59
C ALA A 69 4.78 -4.11 6.69
N ILE A 70 4.88 -2.77 6.73
CA ILE A 70 5.87 -2.02 5.96
C ILE A 70 7.33 -2.35 6.35
N TRP A 71 7.54 -2.90 7.54
CA TRP A 71 8.85 -3.32 8.06
C TRP A 71 9.13 -4.82 7.89
N ALA A 72 8.12 -5.61 7.51
CA ALA A 72 8.30 -7.05 7.35
C ALA A 72 9.13 -7.35 6.08
N ALA A 73 10.08 -8.28 6.23
CA ALA A 73 10.90 -8.75 5.13
C ALA A 73 10.03 -9.28 3.95
N PRO A 74 10.48 -9.13 2.70
CA PRO A 74 11.80 -8.67 2.27
C PRO A 74 11.93 -7.14 2.16
N ASN A 75 11.01 -6.34 2.70
CA ASN A 75 11.20 -4.90 2.72
C ASN A 75 12.48 -4.53 3.47
N ASN A 76 13.20 -3.56 2.92
CA ASN A 76 14.45 -3.01 3.43
C ASN A 76 14.56 -1.50 3.16
N CYS A 77 13.43 -0.84 2.92
CA CYS A 77 13.35 0.61 2.80
C CYS A 77 13.98 1.27 4.04
N ALA A 78 14.84 2.27 3.82
CA ALA A 78 15.45 3.01 4.92
C ALA A 78 14.37 3.63 5.81
N LYS A 79 14.54 3.49 7.12
CA LYS A 79 13.63 4.10 8.10
C LYS A 79 14.05 5.54 8.36
N PHE A 80 13.16 6.48 8.08
CA PHE A 80 13.38 7.92 8.34
C PHE A 80 12.31 8.55 9.24
N VAL A 81 11.27 7.81 9.60
CA VAL A 81 10.26 8.21 10.59
C VAL A 81 9.67 6.98 11.28
N ASP A 82 9.21 7.15 12.51
CA ASP A 82 8.34 6.17 13.17
C ASP A 82 6.92 6.30 12.64
N VAL A 83 6.32 5.18 12.26
CA VAL A 83 4.94 5.15 11.74
C VAL A 83 4.02 4.66 12.86
N PRO A 84 3.09 5.50 13.36
CA PRO A 84 2.13 5.08 14.37
C PRO A 84 1.16 4.04 13.78
N LYS A 85 0.52 3.27 14.65
CA LYS A 85 -0.48 2.27 14.28
C LYS A 85 -1.53 2.88 13.35
N LYS A 86 -1.78 2.25 12.20
CA LYS A 86 -2.69 2.78 11.19
C LYS A 86 -4.11 2.22 11.32
N GLY A 87 -4.30 1.12 12.03
CA GLY A 87 -5.61 0.47 12.18
C GLY A 87 -6.08 -0.22 10.90
N VAL A 88 -5.18 -0.41 9.92
CA VAL A 88 -5.47 -1.06 8.64
C VAL A 88 -4.82 -2.43 8.65
N THR A 89 -5.63 -3.49 8.68
CA THR A 89 -5.12 -4.85 8.56
C THR A 89 -4.79 -5.15 7.10
N VAL A 90 -3.59 -5.69 6.84
CA VAL A 90 -3.19 -6.13 5.51
C VAL A 90 -3.92 -7.43 5.15
N GLN A 91 -4.61 -7.44 4.02
CA GLN A 91 -5.48 -8.53 3.60
C GLN A 91 -4.81 -9.41 2.53
N ALA A 92 -5.17 -10.69 2.51
CA ALA A 92 -4.67 -11.64 1.52
C ALA A 92 -5.20 -11.32 0.12
N ALA A 93 -4.29 -11.18 -0.85
CA ALA A 93 -4.59 -10.85 -2.23
C ALA A 93 -4.56 -12.09 -3.16
N PRO A 94 -5.30 -12.08 -4.27
CA PRO A 94 -5.09 -13.06 -5.34
C PRO A 94 -3.64 -12.97 -5.87
N ILE A 95 -2.94 -14.10 -5.92
CA ILE A 95 -1.52 -14.14 -6.35
C ILE A 95 -1.36 -13.83 -7.84
N MET A 96 -2.17 -14.48 -8.68
CA MET A 96 -2.16 -14.33 -10.14
C MET A 96 -0.76 -14.47 -10.75
N ASP A 97 -0.38 -13.62 -11.72
CA ASP A 97 0.96 -13.52 -12.28
C ASP A 97 1.86 -12.55 -11.49
N GLY A 98 1.43 -12.10 -10.30
CA GLY A 98 2.21 -11.25 -9.41
C GLY A 98 3.39 -11.96 -8.74
N VAL A 99 3.42 -13.29 -8.76
CA VAL A 99 4.51 -14.11 -8.20
C VAL A 99 4.92 -15.18 -9.20
N ALA A 100 6.08 -14.99 -9.82
CA ALA A 100 6.67 -15.99 -10.68
C ALA A 100 7.05 -17.27 -9.87
N PRO A 101 7.07 -18.46 -10.49
CA PRO A 101 7.33 -19.72 -9.77
C PRO A 101 8.60 -19.72 -8.91
N HIS A 102 9.68 -19.07 -9.35
CA HIS A 102 10.95 -18.99 -8.62
C HIS A 102 10.96 -17.91 -7.51
N MET A 103 9.95 -17.03 -7.46
CA MET A 103 9.87 -15.91 -6.52
C MET A 103 9.07 -16.24 -5.26
N TYR A 104 8.37 -17.38 -5.20
CA TYR A 104 7.52 -17.74 -4.07
C TYR A 104 8.23 -17.70 -2.73
N GLU A 105 9.46 -18.21 -2.65
CA GLU A 105 10.23 -18.20 -1.42
C GLU A 105 10.72 -16.79 -1.10
N SER A 106 11.30 -16.08 -2.07
CA SER A 106 11.81 -14.71 -1.89
C SER A 106 10.73 -13.72 -1.47
N PHE A 107 9.51 -13.85 -2.00
CA PHE A 107 8.36 -13.05 -1.63
C PHE A 107 7.59 -13.60 -0.44
N ARG A 108 7.98 -14.78 0.06
CA ARG A 108 7.29 -15.49 1.14
C ARG A 108 5.78 -15.65 0.86
N ALA A 109 5.44 -15.86 -0.41
CA ALA A 109 4.07 -15.84 -0.88
C ALA A 109 3.26 -17.01 -0.28
N ASP A 110 2.04 -16.71 0.14
CA ASP A 110 1.11 -17.61 0.80
C ASP A 110 0.12 -18.18 -0.20
N LYS A 111 0.17 -19.50 -0.41
CA LYS A 111 -0.80 -20.23 -1.24
C LYS A 111 -2.00 -20.76 -0.45
N SER A 112 -1.94 -20.70 0.88
CA SER A 112 -2.89 -21.35 1.78
C SER A 112 -4.02 -20.41 2.23
N THR A 113 -3.73 -19.12 2.41
CA THR A 113 -4.75 -18.14 2.79
C THR A 113 -5.64 -17.80 1.60
N LYS A 114 -6.96 -17.95 1.80
CA LYS A 114 -7.95 -17.58 0.78
C LYS A 114 -7.93 -16.05 0.58
N PRO A 115 -7.81 -15.55 -0.66
CA PRO A 115 -7.82 -14.12 -0.91
C PRO A 115 -9.20 -13.52 -0.65
N VAL A 116 -9.21 -12.24 -0.26
CA VAL A 116 -10.44 -11.45 -0.10
C VAL A 116 -11.02 -11.05 -1.46
N ASP A 117 -12.29 -10.64 -1.47
CA ASP A 117 -12.87 -9.93 -2.61
C ASP A 117 -12.39 -8.48 -2.59
N VAL A 118 -11.40 -8.16 -3.42
CA VAL A 118 -10.79 -6.83 -3.49
C VAL A 118 -11.82 -5.75 -3.83
N ALA A 119 -12.71 -6.00 -4.78
CA ALA A 119 -13.73 -5.02 -5.19
C ALA A 119 -14.70 -4.73 -4.04
N GLN A 120 -15.10 -5.77 -3.29
CA GLN A 120 -15.95 -5.58 -2.11
C GLN A 120 -15.23 -4.79 -1.01
N VAL A 121 -13.96 -5.10 -0.73
CA VAL A 121 -13.17 -4.36 0.27
C VAL A 121 -13.02 -2.88 -0.11
N LEU A 122 -12.77 -2.56 -1.38
CA LEU A 122 -12.66 -1.17 -1.84
C LEU A 122 -13.98 -0.41 -1.64
N LYS A 123 -15.13 -1.06 -1.90
CA LYS A 123 -16.46 -0.49 -1.66
C LYS A 123 -16.72 -0.27 -0.17
N ASP A 124 -16.44 -1.27 0.67
CA ASP A 124 -16.71 -1.23 2.10
C ASP A 124 -15.86 -0.17 2.82
N THR A 125 -14.59 -0.05 2.40
CA THR A 125 -13.66 0.98 2.91
C THR A 125 -13.84 2.34 2.26
N LYS A 126 -14.71 2.42 1.23
CA LYS A 126 -14.99 3.63 0.44
C LYS A 126 -13.70 4.24 -0.10
N ALA A 127 -12.78 3.43 -0.59
CA ALA A 127 -11.52 3.91 -1.13
C ALA A 127 -11.77 4.88 -2.30
N ASP A 128 -11.08 6.02 -2.30
CA ASP A 128 -11.12 7.01 -3.38
C ASP A 128 -10.08 6.68 -4.46
N MET A 129 -9.00 6.00 -4.08
CA MET A 129 -7.89 5.63 -4.96
C MET A 129 -7.27 4.30 -4.54
N LEU A 130 -6.81 3.52 -5.51
CA LEU A 130 -5.92 2.38 -5.31
C LEU A 130 -4.55 2.68 -5.93
N ILE A 131 -3.48 2.48 -5.16
CA ILE A 131 -2.11 2.52 -5.66
C ILE A 131 -1.63 1.10 -5.95
N ASN A 132 -1.21 0.85 -7.19
CA ASN A 132 -0.68 -0.44 -7.62
C ASN A 132 0.86 -0.44 -7.58
N TYR A 133 1.42 -1.18 -6.62
CA TYR A 133 2.86 -1.46 -6.48
C TYR A 133 3.19 -2.94 -6.70
N LEU A 134 2.42 -3.62 -7.56
CA LEU A 134 2.75 -4.98 -7.95
C LEU A 134 4.11 -5.05 -8.67
N PRO A 135 4.80 -6.20 -8.59
CA PRO A 135 6.07 -6.42 -9.28
C PRO A 135 5.96 -6.22 -10.80
N VAL A 136 7.08 -5.85 -11.43
CA VAL A 136 7.19 -5.80 -12.89
C VAL A 136 6.80 -7.16 -13.50
N GLY A 137 6.00 -7.13 -14.57
CA GLY A 137 5.53 -8.34 -15.27
C GLY A 137 4.16 -8.86 -14.80
N SER A 138 3.56 -8.26 -13.76
CA SER A 138 2.26 -8.65 -13.20
C SER A 138 1.08 -8.10 -14.01
N ALA A 139 1.00 -8.43 -15.30
CA ALA A 139 0.04 -7.84 -16.24
C ALA A 139 -1.41 -8.18 -15.86
N LYS A 140 -1.72 -9.47 -15.67
CA LYS A 140 -3.07 -9.94 -15.34
C LYS A 140 -3.50 -9.47 -13.96
N ALA A 141 -2.58 -9.47 -12.99
CA ALA A 141 -2.85 -8.94 -11.66
C ALA A 141 -3.15 -7.44 -11.70
N THR A 142 -2.40 -6.67 -12.50
CA THR A 142 -2.66 -5.23 -12.70
C THR A 142 -4.01 -4.97 -13.36
N GLU A 143 -4.35 -5.72 -14.41
CA GLU A 143 -5.68 -5.68 -15.05
C GLU A 143 -6.80 -6.04 -14.07
N TYR A 144 -6.60 -7.05 -13.22
CA TYR A 144 -7.56 -7.42 -12.18
C TYR A 144 -7.81 -6.27 -11.20
N TYR A 145 -6.75 -5.66 -10.64
CA TYR A 145 -6.92 -4.53 -9.73
C TYR A 145 -7.56 -3.33 -10.41
N ALA A 146 -7.22 -3.05 -11.67
CA ALA A 146 -7.87 -2.00 -12.45
C ALA A 146 -9.37 -2.28 -12.62
N GLN A 147 -9.75 -3.53 -12.92
CA GLN A 147 -11.15 -3.94 -13.03
C GLN A 147 -11.90 -3.86 -11.69
N CYS A 148 -11.24 -4.10 -10.55
CA CYS A 148 -11.84 -3.92 -9.23
C CYS A 148 -12.11 -2.45 -8.88
N CYS A 149 -11.43 -1.51 -9.54
CA CYS A 149 -11.60 -0.06 -9.34
C CYS A 149 -12.69 0.58 -10.21
N LEU A 150 -13.23 -0.15 -11.21
CA LEU A 150 -14.33 0.30 -12.08
C LEU A 150 -15.70 0.00 -11.46
#